data_AF-A0A5R9BXJ6-F1
#
_entry.id   AF-A0A5R9BXJ6-F1
#
_cell.length_a   1.000
_cell.length_b   1.000
_cell.length_c   1.000
_cell.angle_alpha   90.00
_cell.angle_beta   90.00
_cell.angle_gamma   90.00
#
_symmetry.space_group_name_H-M   'P 1'
#
loop_
_entity.id
_entity.type
_entity.pdbx_description
1 polymer ?
#
loop_
_entity_poly.entity_id
_entity_poly.type
_entity_poly.pdbx_seq_one_letter_code
_entity_poly.pdbx_strand_id
1 'polypeptide(L)'
;MTEKLKAYALTYDSYETLSIIVWAETAGKAKSLGTNREELGNPEFTEISCRRCKWADDLEGIDEEKLWTETLRHGWSYHVDIYDANSMITEDDLPQIKEAGGLYKFCNLWLDGKVTTAYQKEMEEWDK
;
A
#
# COMPACT_ATOMS: atom_id res chain seq x y z
N MET A 1 28.12 -16.30 4.43
CA MET A 1 27.40 -15.16 5.03
C MET A 1 26.11 -15.02 4.26
N THR A 2 24.95 -15.19 4.89
CA THR A 2 23.67 -14.91 4.23
C THR A 2 23.56 -13.39 4.13
N GLU A 3 23.40 -12.85 2.92
CA GLU A 3 23.22 -11.41 2.76
C GLU A 3 21.89 -10.99 3.43
N LYS A 4 21.91 -9.88 4.18
CA LYS A 4 20.69 -9.35 4.81
C LYS A 4 19.70 -8.91 3.72
N LEU A 5 18.48 -9.42 3.79
CA LEU A 5 17.40 -9.03 2.89
C LEU A 5 17.03 -7.56 3.11
N LYS A 6 16.59 -6.91 2.04
CA LYS A 6 16.26 -5.49 1.98
C LYS A 6 14.86 -5.35 1.39
N ALA A 7 14.07 -4.43 1.92
CA ALA A 7 12.74 -4.16 1.40
C ALA A 7 12.77 -3.29 0.13
N TYR A 8 11.98 -3.68 -0.86
CA TYR A 8 11.79 -2.98 -2.13
C TYR A 8 10.30 -2.88 -2.44
N ALA A 9 9.84 -1.67 -2.78
CA ALA A 9 8.55 -1.48 -3.41
C ALA A 9 8.65 -1.78 -4.89
N LEU A 10 7.80 -2.67 -5.37
CA LEU A 10 7.63 -2.98 -6.78
C LEU A 10 6.33 -2.37 -7.25
N THR A 11 6.37 -1.63 -8.35
CA THR A 11 5.19 -1.03 -8.95
C THR A 11 5.08 -1.42 -10.42
N TYR A 12 3.86 -1.58 -10.90
CA TYR A 12 3.55 -1.78 -12.32
C TYR A 12 2.50 -0.76 -12.76
N ASP A 13 2.62 -0.32 -14.00
CA ASP A 13 1.92 0.82 -14.60
C ASP A 13 2.39 2.21 -14.13
N SER A 14 2.27 3.16 -15.05
CA SER A 14 2.64 4.57 -14.97
C SER A 14 1.91 5.38 -13.88
N TYR A 15 0.90 4.80 -13.25
CA TYR A 15 0.08 5.43 -12.22
C TYR A 15 0.40 4.97 -10.78
N GLU A 16 1.43 4.13 -10.57
CA GLU A 16 1.82 3.60 -9.25
C GLU A 16 0.68 2.87 -8.50
N THR A 17 -0.43 2.56 -9.19
CA THR A 17 -1.70 2.09 -8.61
C THR A 17 -1.58 0.70 -7.99
N LEU A 18 -0.68 -0.14 -8.52
CA LEU A 18 -0.41 -1.48 -8.01
C LEU A 18 1.02 -1.51 -7.48
N SER A 19 1.13 -1.59 -6.16
CA SER A 19 2.40 -1.57 -5.46
C SER A 19 2.46 -2.67 -4.41
N ILE A 20 3.55 -3.44 -4.38
CA ILE A 20 3.82 -4.45 -3.33
C ILE A 20 5.19 -4.22 -2.72
N ILE A 21 5.38 -4.65 -1.48
CA ILE A 21 6.70 -4.68 -0.84
C ILE A 21 7.23 -6.12 -0.87
N VAL A 22 8.47 -6.27 -1.32
CA VAL A 22 9.20 -7.55 -1.32
C VAL A 22 10.55 -7.40 -0.62
N TRP A 23 11.05 -8.50 -0.05
CA TRP A 23 12.36 -8.56 0.56
C TRP A 23 13.32 -9.38 -0.31
N ALA A 24 14.44 -8.77 -0.69
CA ALA A 24 15.46 -9.41 -1.53
C ALA A 24 16.86 -8.86 -1.22
N GLU A 25 17.92 -9.56 -1.63
CA GLU A 25 19.30 -9.09 -1.41
C GLU A 25 19.64 -7.85 -2.28
N THR A 26 19.07 -7.80 -3.48
CA THR A 26 19.30 -6.76 -4.50
C THR A 26 18.00 -6.35 -5.19
N ALA A 27 18.01 -5.17 -5.81
CA ALA A 27 16.88 -4.65 -6.59
C ALA A 27 16.54 -5.56 -7.80
N GLY A 28 17.56 -6.17 -8.43
CA GLY A 28 17.36 -7.11 -9.53
C GLY A 28 16.62 -8.37 -9.07
N LYS A 29 17.02 -8.94 -7.93
CA LYS A 29 16.30 -10.07 -7.32
C LYS A 29 14.88 -9.68 -6.92
N ALA A 30 14.68 -8.49 -6.36
CA ALA A 30 13.35 -7.97 -6.05
C ALA A 30 12.46 -7.90 -7.30
N LYS A 31 12.94 -7.31 -8.40
CA LYS A 31 12.20 -7.24 -9.66
C LYS A 31 11.85 -8.63 -10.21
N SER A 32 12.78 -9.58 -10.16
CA SER A 32 12.52 -10.96 -10.59
C SER A 32 11.40 -11.62 -9.78
N LEU A 33 11.26 -11.29 -8.49
CA LEU A 33 10.15 -11.78 -7.66
C LEU A 33 8.80 -11.17 -8.06
N GLY A 34 8.77 -9.97 -8.64
CA GLY A 34 7.54 -9.31 -9.09
C GLY A 34 7.06 -9.76 -10.47
N THR A 35 7.88 -10.45 -11.25
CA THR A 35 7.52 -10.91 -12.61
C THR A 35 6.41 -11.95 -12.53
N ASN A 36 5.40 -11.83 -13.39
CA ASN A 36 4.22 -12.72 -13.40
C ASN A 36 3.44 -12.78 -12.06
N ARG A 37 3.51 -11.73 -11.24
CA ARG A 37 2.66 -11.59 -10.06
C ARG A 37 1.31 -11.01 -10.46
N GLU A 38 0.24 -11.75 -10.16
CA GLU A 38 -1.14 -11.34 -10.45
C GLU A 38 -1.49 -10.04 -9.70
N GLU A 39 -0.96 -9.86 -8.49
CA GLU A 39 -1.14 -8.66 -7.66
C GLU A 39 -0.62 -7.39 -8.34
N LEU A 40 0.32 -7.54 -9.28
CA LEU A 40 0.88 -6.48 -10.11
C LEU A 40 0.37 -6.52 -11.55
N GLY A 41 -0.65 -7.33 -11.89
CA GLY A 41 -1.17 -7.43 -13.25
C GLY A 41 -0.31 -8.27 -14.21
N ASN A 42 0.47 -9.22 -13.69
CA ASN A 42 1.37 -10.10 -14.44
C ASN A 42 2.43 -9.37 -15.29
N PRO A 43 3.24 -8.48 -14.69
CA PRO A 43 4.18 -7.66 -15.43
C PRO A 43 5.43 -8.41 -15.87
N GLU A 44 6.03 -7.98 -16.97
CA GLU A 44 7.36 -8.40 -17.37
C GLU A 44 8.44 -7.70 -16.53
N PHE A 45 9.63 -8.29 -16.47
CA PHE A 45 10.74 -7.75 -15.69
C PHE A 45 11.07 -6.28 -16.05
N THR A 46 10.99 -5.91 -17.32
CA THR A 46 11.29 -4.55 -17.80
C THR A 46 10.23 -3.53 -17.40
N GLU A 47 9.03 -3.97 -17.09
CA GLU A 47 7.87 -3.11 -16.78
C GLU A 47 7.77 -2.79 -15.29
N ILE A 48 8.44 -3.56 -14.44
CA ILE A 48 8.43 -3.36 -12.99
C ILE A 48 9.37 -2.21 -12.62
N SER A 49 8.81 -1.18 -12.01
CA SER A 49 9.59 -0.18 -11.28
C SER A 49 9.94 -0.71 -9.90
N CYS A 50 11.15 -0.42 -9.42
CA CYS A 50 11.66 -0.96 -8.16
C CYS A 50 12.33 0.15 -7.35
N ARG A 51 11.75 0.47 -6.19
CA ARG A 51 12.23 1.50 -5.27
C ARG A 51 12.64 0.87 -3.95
N ARG A 52 13.76 1.32 -3.40
CA ARG A 52 14.26 0.86 -2.09
C ARG A 52 13.42 1.44 -0.95
N CYS A 53 12.87 0.59 -0.08
CA CYS A 53 12.08 0.99 1.10
C CYS A 53 12.85 0.73 2.39
N LYS A 54 13.81 1.60 2.73
CA LYS A 54 14.69 1.39 3.92
C LYS A 54 13.92 1.23 5.23
N TRP A 55 12.79 1.92 5.36
CA TRP A 55 11.94 1.86 6.55
C TRP A 55 11.34 0.47 6.80
N ALA A 56 11.24 -0.38 5.77
CA ALA A 56 10.62 -1.71 5.86
C ALA A 56 11.62 -2.86 6.03
N ASP A 57 12.92 -2.59 6.18
CA ASP A 57 13.95 -3.64 6.24
C ASP A 57 13.74 -4.65 7.35
N ASP A 58 13.32 -4.18 8.52
CA ASP A 58 13.13 -5.01 9.71
C ASP A 58 11.67 -5.45 9.88
N LEU A 59 10.85 -5.27 8.84
CA LEU A 59 9.44 -5.66 8.80
C LEU A 59 9.18 -6.95 8.01
N GLU A 60 10.24 -7.69 7.66
CA GLU A 60 10.10 -8.99 6.99
C GLU A 60 9.30 -9.95 7.88
N GLY A 61 8.23 -10.54 7.31
CA GLY A 61 7.37 -11.48 8.03
C GLY A 61 6.42 -10.82 9.05
N ILE A 62 6.29 -9.49 9.05
CA ILE A 62 5.22 -8.83 9.79
C ILE A 62 3.86 -9.25 9.21
N ASP A 63 2.82 -9.20 10.05
CA ASP A 63 1.44 -9.35 9.62
C ASP A 63 1.11 -8.36 8.50
N GLU A 64 0.44 -8.85 7.46
CA GLU A 64 0.16 -8.10 6.25
C GLU A 64 -0.66 -6.83 6.54
N GLU A 65 -1.72 -6.91 7.35
CA GLU A 65 -2.54 -5.75 7.70
C GLU A 65 -1.71 -4.67 8.41
N LYS A 66 -0.78 -5.09 9.28
CA LYS A 66 0.16 -4.15 9.92
C LYS A 66 1.12 -3.53 8.93
N LEU A 67 1.61 -4.27 7.94
CA LEU A 67 2.45 -3.72 6.87
C LEU A 67 1.69 -2.65 6.08
N TRP A 68 0.47 -2.95 5.64
CA TRP A 68 -0.39 -1.98 4.94
C TRP A 68 -0.67 -0.75 5.81
N THR A 69 -0.93 -0.93 7.11
CA THR A 69 -1.09 0.23 8.02
C THR A 69 0.21 1.04 8.15
N GLU A 70 1.37 0.40 8.18
CA GLU A 70 2.67 1.08 8.29
C GLU A 70 2.99 1.87 7.02
N THR A 71 2.70 1.35 5.83
CA THR A 71 2.94 2.08 4.58
C THR A 71 2.24 3.45 4.51
N LEU A 72 1.06 3.59 5.13
CA LEU A 72 0.36 4.88 5.24
C LEU A 72 1.24 5.94 5.95
N ARG A 73 1.98 5.54 6.99
CA ARG A 73 2.95 6.40 7.69
C ARG A 73 4.15 6.81 6.84
N HIS A 74 4.35 6.13 5.72
CA HIS A 74 5.45 6.40 4.78
C HIS A 74 4.91 6.99 3.47
N GLY A 75 3.74 7.64 3.52
CA GLY A 75 3.18 8.44 2.44
C GLY A 75 2.52 7.64 1.33
N TRP A 76 2.13 6.39 1.59
CA TRP A 76 1.31 5.61 0.66
C TRP A 76 -0.16 5.92 0.90
N SER A 77 -0.97 5.71 -0.13
CA SER A 77 -2.42 5.82 -0.08
C SER A 77 -3.08 4.65 -0.78
N TYR A 78 -4.32 4.36 -0.41
CA TYR A 78 -5.08 3.22 -0.94
C TYR A 78 -6.50 3.62 -1.27
N HIS A 79 -7.04 3.14 -2.38
CA HIS A 79 -8.48 3.23 -2.61
C HIS A 79 -9.18 2.07 -1.92
N VAL A 80 -10.24 2.36 -1.14
CA VAL A 80 -11.13 1.30 -0.65
C VAL A 80 -11.93 0.70 -1.80
N ASP A 81 -12.38 1.56 -2.72
CA ASP A 81 -13.04 1.18 -3.97
C ASP A 81 -12.33 1.89 -5.13
N ILE A 82 -11.73 1.10 -6.03
CA ILE A 82 -11.02 1.62 -7.20
C ILE A 82 -11.91 2.44 -8.15
N TYR A 83 -13.23 2.28 -8.06
CA TYR A 83 -14.19 3.03 -8.87
C TYR A 83 -14.66 4.33 -8.19
N ASP A 84 -14.33 4.53 -6.92
CA ASP A 84 -14.61 5.76 -6.18
C ASP A 84 -13.31 6.51 -5.88
N ALA A 85 -13.07 7.58 -6.62
CA ALA A 85 -11.91 8.45 -6.44
C ALA A 85 -11.87 9.10 -5.04
N ASN A 86 -13.02 9.25 -4.37
CA ASN A 86 -13.10 9.83 -3.03
C ASN A 86 -12.82 8.80 -1.92
N SER A 87 -12.69 7.51 -2.25
CA SER A 87 -12.44 6.42 -1.29
C SER A 87 -10.98 6.29 -0.83
N MET A 88 -10.16 7.31 -1.07
CA MET A 88 -8.73 7.26 -0.75
C MET A 88 -8.48 7.30 0.76
N ILE A 89 -7.76 6.29 1.25
CA ILE A 89 -7.20 6.19 2.59
C ILE A 89 -5.80 6.79 2.57
N THR A 90 -5.52 7.68 3.51
CA THR A 90 -4.22 8.33 3.68
C THR A 90 -3.69 8.15 5.11
N GLU A 91 -2.54 8.75 5.41
CA GLU A 91 -1.99 8.80 6.78
C GLU A 91 -2.98 9.40 7.79
N ASP A 92 -3.81 10.34 7.37
CA ASP A 92 -4.76 11.05 8.25
C ASP A 92 -5.90 10.15 8.75
N ASP A 93 -6.11 8.99 8.12
CA ASP A 93 -7.08 7.99 8.54
C ASP A 93 -6.57 7.06 9.66
N LEU A 94 -5.27 7.09 9.98
CA LEU A 94 -4.66 6.22 10.99
C LEU A 94 -5.35 6.25 12.37
N PRO A 95 -5.84 7.40 12.89
CA PRO A 95 -6.62 7.42 14.12
C PRO A 95 -7.93 6.62 14.00
N GLN A 96 -8.69 6.81 12.92
CA GLN A 96 -9.95 6.10 12.68
C GLN A 96 -9.71 4.59 12.45
N ILE A 97 -8.64 4.23 11.74
CA ILE A 97 -8.21 2.84 11.56
C ILE A 97 -7.93 2.17 12.90
N LYS A 98 -7.25 2.88 13.80
CA LYS A 98 -6.97 2.40 15.16
C LYS A 98 -8.27 2.22 15.97
N GLU A 99 -9.19 3.17 15.89
CA GLU A 99 -10.50 3.11 16.56
C GLU A 99 -11.38 1.96 16.05
N ALA A 100 -11.37 1.72 14.74
CA ALA A 100 -12.05 0.58 14.10
C ALA A 100 -11.43 -0.77 14.50
N GLY A 101 -10.19 -0.76 15.00
CA GLY A 101 -9.45 -1.95 15.42
C GLY A 101 -8.77 -2.68 14.28
N GLY A 102 -8.35 -1.98 13.22
CA GLY A 102 -7.62 -2.51 12.07
C GLY A 102 -8.05 -1.86 10.74
N LEU A 103 -7.16 -1.89 9.75
CA LEU A 103 -7.41 -1.37 8.40
C LEU A 103 -8.57 -2.12 7.73
N TYR A 104 -8.62 -3.45 7.84
CA TYR A 104 -9.70 -4.21 7.22
C TYR A 104 -11.06 -3.90 7.85
N LYS A 105 -11.11 -3.70 9.16
CA LYS A 105 -12.34 -3.29 9.84
C LYS A 105 -12.76 -1.88 9.43
N PHE A 106 -11.81 -0.96 9.29
CA PHE A 106 -12.08 0.38 8.78
C PHE A 106 -12.67 0.34 7.36
N CYS A 107 -12.07 -0.41 6.43
CA CYS A 107 -12.59 -0.57 5.08
C CYS A 107 -14.01 -1.15 5.06
N ASN A 108 -14.30 -2.17 5.88
CA ASN A 108 -15.65 -2.72 5.99
C ASN A 108 -16.67 -1.71 6.55
N LEU A 109 -16.28 -0.90 7.54
CA LEU A 109 -17.14 0.17 8.05
C LEU A 109 -17.38 1.26 6.99
N TRP A 110 -16.38 1.55 6.14
CA TRP A 110 -16.52 2.50 5.04
C TRP A 110 -17.51 1.97 3.99
N LEU A 111 -17.37 0.71 3.58
CA LEU A 111 -18.29 0.04 2.65
C LEU A 111 -19.74 -0.01 3.17
N ASP A 112 -19.90 -0.11 4.49
CA ASP A 112 -21.21 -0.04 5.17
C ASP A 112 -21.76 1.41 5.29
N GLY A 113 -21.02 2.42 4.85
CA GLY A 113 -21.37 3.84 4.99
C GLY A 113 -21.35 4.36 6.43
N LYS A 114 -20.61 3.70 7.33
CA LYS A 114 -20.55 4.04 8.77
C LYS A 114 -19.42 4.99 9.12
N VAL A 115 -18.38 5.05 8.29
CA VAL A 115 -17.24 5.96 8.43
C VAL A 115 -16.90 6.55 7.06
N THR A 116 -16.22 7.69 7.04
CA THR A 116 -15.67 8.31 5.82
C THR A 116 -14.17 8.51 5.98
N THR A 117 -13.45 8.51 4.86
CA THR A 117 -12.02 8.81 4.85
C THR A 117 -11.77 10.30 5.08
N ALA A 118 -10.56 10.66 5.51
CA ALA A 118 -10.14 12.04 5.65
C ALA A 118 -10.25 12.78 4.30
N TYR A 119 -9.81 12.13 3.22
CA TYR A 119 -9.89 12.67 1.87
C TYR A 119 -11.33 12.97 1.43
N GLN A 120 -12.27 12.06 1.69
CA GLN A 120 -13.68 12.29 1.37
C GLN A 120 -14.25 13.51 2.10
N LYS A 121 -13.90 13.69 3.38
CA LYS A 121 -14.33 14.85 4.17
C LYS A 121 -13.79 16.16 3.59
N GLU A 122 -12.52 16.19 3.17
CA GLU A 122 -11.93 17.36 2.51
C GLU A 122 -12.66 17.70 1.21
N MET A 123 -12.95 16.70 0.36
CA MET A 123 -13.68 16.92 -0.89
C MET A 123 -15.10 17.49 -0.65
N GLU A 124 -15.82 16.98 0.35
CA GLU A 124 -17.14 17.50 0.75
C GLU A 124 -17.10 18.94 1.31
N GLU A 125 -15.95 19.39 1.81
CA GLU A 125 -15.76 20.78 2.25
C GLU A 125 -15.46 21.72 1.09
N TRP A 126 -14.76 21.25 0.06
CA TRP A 126 -14.46 22.04 -1.14
C TRP A 126 -15.70 22.35 -2.00
N ASP A 127 -16.71 21.48 -1.95
CA ASP A 127 -17.97 21.64 -2.69
C ASP A 127 -18.98 22.59 -2.00
N LYS A 128 -18.65 23.18 -0.84
CA LYS A 128 -19.50 24.11 -0.07
C LYS A 128 -19.15 25.59 -0.34
#